data_AF-A0AAJ6YQU3-F1
#
_entry.id   AF-A0AAJ6YQU3-F1
#
_cell.length_a   1.000
_cell.length_b   1.000
_cell.length_c   1.000
_cell.angle_alpha   90.00
_cell.angle_beta   90.00
_cell.angle_gamma   90.00
#
_symmetry.space_group_name_H-M   'P 1'
#
loop_
_entity.id
_entity.type
_entity.pdbx_description
1 polymer ?
#
loop_
_entity_poly.entity_id
_entity_poly.type
_entity_poly.pdbx_seq_one_letter_code
_entity_poly.pdbx_strand_id
1 'polypeptide(L)'
;MSCNICQVKFSFFTQENGCPNCRFACCNKCLQYRYNLPNIGEKKICARCYNKLQMLKKKHTLTEDIDISDELNKPLPPIDITKKLESLENPARPPIVMYKQSSKLDNLRAGLNPVDHEIINRLKKLKEEDKQLSVPSEDEIRRRLAILKDEDPDIVNRPTHQIDIRTNQQKTDDLINEYLERINIAKSDDKTDSNIQARLDNLRGVDSSKYAKQSISDIEIDDDVTAVNKIIKKALAEAALEKKYGEEIRDEFEDPDSDLFDTGDEHSDDSSSSSTE
;
A
#
# COMPACT_ATOMS: atom_id res chain seq x y z
N MET A 1 -15.70 13.79 -11.05
CA MET A 1 -15.13 12.58 -11.71
C MET A 1 -15.37 12.65 -13.22
N SER A 2 -14.43 12.14 -14.03
CA SER A 2 -14.53 12.15 -15.51
C SER A 2 -14.08 10.82 -16.11
N CYS A 3 -14.54 10.53 -17.32
CA CYS A 3 -14.18 9.33 -18.07
C CYS A 3 -12.65 9.21 -18.27
N ASN A 4 -12.06 8.07 -17.94
CA ASN A 4 -10.61 7.84 -18.05
C ASN A 4 -10.09 7.69 -19.50
N ILE A 5 -10.97 7.83 -20.50
CA ILE A 5 -10.63 7.66 -21.92
C ILE A 5 -10.83 8.96 -22.69
N CYS A 6 -12.03 9.56 -22.62
CA CYS A 6 -12.36 10.79 -23.34
C CYS A 6 -12.42 12.04 -22.43
N GLN A 7 -12.16 11.90 -21.13
CA GLN A 7 -12.15 12.99 -20.14
C GLN A 7 -13.47 13.76 -20.00
N VAL A 8 -14.57 13.27 -20.57
CA VAL A 8 -15.91 13.81 -20.36
C VAL A 8 -16.29 13.71 -18.89
N LYS A 9 -16.75 14.81 -18.29
CA LYS A 9 -17.25 14.85 -16.92
C LYS A 9 -18.54 14.03 -16.80
N PHE A 10 -18.64 13.25 -15.74
CA PHE A 10 -19.87 12.54 -15.40
C PHE A 10 -20.91 13.53 -14.89
N SER A 11 -22.16 13.31 -15.28
CA SER A 11 -23.31 14.16 -14.99
C SER A 11 -24.58 13.30 -15.11
N PHE A 12 -25.74 13.87 -14.85
CA PHE A 12 -27.02 13.17 -15.00
C PHE A 12 -27.24 12.59 -16.41
N PHE A 13 -26.71 13.25 -17.44
CA PHE A 13 -26.77 12.77 -18.83
C PHE A 13 -25.64 11.78 -19.20
N THR A 14 -24.59 11.71 -18.39
CA THR A 14 -23.39 10.90 -18.64
C THR A 14 -23.10 10.02 -17.43
N GLN A 15 -23.73 8.86 -17.41
CA GLN A 15 -23.52 7.86 -16.38
C GLN A 15 -22.08 7.35 -16.34
N GLU A 16 -21.60 7.12 -15.13
CA GLU A 16 -20.31 6.52 -14.82
C GLU A 16 -20.43 4.99 -14.77
N ASN A 17 -19.72 4.30 -15.67
CA ASN A 17 -19.69 2.84 -15.74
C ASN A 17 -18.26 2.31 -15.62
N GLY A 18 -18.08 1.25 -14.83
CA GLY A 18 -16.77 0.60 -14.67
C GLY A 18 -16.47 -0.39 -15.79
N CYS A 19 -15.24 -0.37 -16.32
CA CYS A 19 -14.78 -1.45 -17.20
C CYS A 19 -14.50 -2.72 -16.38
N PRO A 20 -15.06 -3.89 -16.71
CA PRO A 20 -14.86 -5.11 -15.91
C PRO A 20 -13.43 -5.65 -15.95
N ASN A 21 -12.61 -5.24 -16.94
CA ASN A 21 -11.22 -5.67 -17.05
C ASN A 21 -10.24 -4.74 -16.30
N CYS A 22 -10.34 -3.42 -16.45
CA CYS A 22 -9.40 -2.46 -15.81
C CYS A 22 -9.99 -1.66 -14.66
N ARG A 23 -11.29 -1.85 -14.35
CA ARG A 23 -12.04 -1.19 -13.27
C ARG A 23 -12.07 0.34 -13.29
N PHE A 24 -11.60 0.97 -14.37
CA PHE A 24 -11.68 2.41 -14.53
C PHE A 24 -13.08 2.89 -14.94
N ALA A 25 -13.43 4.05 -14.42
CA ALA A 25 -14.62 4.81 -14.77
C ALA A 25 -14.61 5.26 -16.23
N CYS A 26 -15.63 4.84 -16.99
CA CYS A 26 -15.80 5.09 -18.41
C CYS A 26 -17.22 5.58 -18.65
N CYS A 27 -17.40 6.48 -19.63
CA CYS A 27 -18.74 6.80 -20.12
C CYS A 27 -19.24 5.69 -21.06
N ASN A 28 -20.56 5.64 -21.30
CA ASN A 28 -21.18 4.68 -22.23
C ASN A 28 -20.54 4.65 -23.62
N LYS A 29 -20.12 5.81 -24.14
CA LYS A 29 -19.44 5.90 -25.44
C LYS A 29 -18.09 5.21 -25.46
N CYS A 30 -17.37 5.20 -24.33
CA CYS A 30 -16.05 4.58 -24.23
C CYS A 30 -16.11 3.09 -23.85
N LEU A 31 -17.23 2.63 -23.29
CA LEU A 31 -17.49 1.24 -22.90
C LEU A 31 -18.37 0.51 -23.92
N GLN A 32 -17.87 0.39 -25.15
CA GLN A 32 -18.65 -0.10 -26.30
C GLN A 32 -18.23 -1.49 -26.81
N TYR A 33 -17.02 -1.96 -26.48
CA TYR A 33 -16.46 -3.18 -27.06
C TYR A 33 -16.89 -4.41 -26.28
N ARG A 34 -17.53 -5.39 -26.92
CA ARG A 34 -17.89 -6.65 -26.26
C ARG A 34 -16.71 -7.62 -26.28
N TYR A 35 -16.46 -8.26 -25.15
CA TYR A 35 -15.40 -9.26 -25.02
C TYR A 35 -15.78 -10.33 -23.98
N ASN A 36 -15.47 -11.58 -24.29
CA ASN A 36 -15.64 -12.71 -23.38
C ASN A 36 -14.47 -12.78 -22.40
N LEU A 37 -14.73 -12.41 -21.15
CA LEU A 37 -13.76 -12.52 -20.06
C LEU A 37 -13.86 -13.90 -19.42
N PRO A 38 -12.73 -14.54 -19.06
CA PRO A 38 -12.69 -15.94 -18.60
C PRO A 38 -13.58 -16.23 -17.37
N ASN A 39 -13.82 -15.24 -16.51
CA ASN A 39 -14.53 -15.44 -15.24
C ASN A 39 -15.88 -14.71 -15.14
N ILE A 40 -16.23 -13.89 -16.13
CA ILE A 40 -17.38 -12.95 -16.03
C ILE A 40 -18.35 -13.13 -17.22
N GLY A 41 -17.92 -13.80 -18.29
CA GLY A 41 -18.69 -13.97 -19.52
C GLY A 41 -18.59 -12.76 -20.46
N GLU A 42 -19.58 -12.60 -21.34
CA GLU A 42 -19.63 -11.52 -22.32
C GLU A 42 -19.99 -10.20 -21.64
N LYS A 43 -19.05 -9.26 -21.58
CA LYS A 43 -19.30 -7.90 -21.07
C LYS A 43 -18.70 -6.84 -21.98
N LYS A 44 -19.23 -5.62 -21.85
CA LYS A 44 -18.66 -4.44 -22.50
C LYS A 44 -17.43 -3.98 -21.73
N ILE A 45 -16.33 -3.83 -22.44
CA ILE A 45 -15.04 -3.34 -21.96
C ILE A 45 -14.65 -2.07 -22.72
N CYS A 46 -13.68 -1.34 -22.19
CA CYS A 46 -13.17 -0.14 -22.82
C CYS A 46 -12.22 -0.45 -23.99
N ALA A 47 -12.06 0.52 -24.90
CA ALA A 47 -11.21 0.41 -26.09
C ALA A 47 -9.78 -0.07 -25.76
N ARG A 48 -9.18 0.48 -24.70
CA ARG A 48 -7.83 0.15 -24.26
C ARG A 48 -7.70 -1.32 -23.87
N CYS A 49 -8.69 -1.85 -23.14
CA CYS A 49 -8.70 -3.25 -22.74
C CYS A 49 -8.95 -4.17 -23.93
N TYR A 50 -9.86 -3.80 -24.82
CA TYR A 50 -10.15 -4.59 -26.02
C TYR A 50 -8.89 -4.77 -26.88
N ASN A 51 -8.17 -3.69 -27.17
CA ASN A 51 -6.92 -3.75 -27.93
C ASN A 51 -5.86 -4.60 -27.23
N LYS A 52 -5.70 -4.46 -25.90
CA LYS A 52 -4.74 -5.24 -25.11
C LYS A 52 -5.04 -6.75 -25.19
N LEU A 53 -6.29 -7.12 -25.00
CA LEU A 53 -6.74 -8.51 -25.03
C LEU A 53 -6.68 -9.11 -26.43
N GLN A 54 -6.95 -8.31 -27.46
CA GLN A 54 -6.83 -8.73 -28.85
C GLN A 54 -5.37 -8.99 -29.26
N MET A 55 -4.42 -8.20 -28.74
CA MET A 55 -2.99 -8.46 -28.95
C MET A 55 -2.52 -9.73 -28.25
N LEU A 56 -3.05 -10.06 -27.06
CA LEU A 56 -2.73 -11.30 -26.37
C LEU A 56 -3.26 -12.53 -27.14
N LYS A 57 -4.49 -12.46 -27.66
CA LYS A 57 -5.05 -13.54 -28.50
C LYS A 57 -4.20 -13.80 -29.75
N LYS A 58 -3.73 -12.75 -30.44
CA LYS A 58 -2.88 -12.90 -31.64
C LYS A 58 -1.52 -13.54 -31.36
N LYS A 59 -0.97 -13.35 -30.15
CA LYS A 59 0.28 -14.02 -29.75
C LYS A 59 0.06 -15.50 -29.47
N HIS A 60 -1.12 -15.87 -28.97
CA HIS A 60 -1.49 -17.25 -28.69
C HIS A 60 -1.80 -18.04 -29.98
N THR A 61 -2.40 -17.40 -31.00
CA THR A 61 -2.65 -18.03 -32.31
C THR A 61 -1.39 -18.29 -33.15
N LEU A 62 -0.21 -17.80 -32.75
CA LEU A 62 1.08 -18.16 -33.37
C LEU A 62 1.74 -19.37 -32.70
N THR A 63 1.10 -19.95 -31.69
CA THR A 63 1.58 -21.08 -30.88
C THR A 63 0.55 -22.20 -30.72
N GLU A 64 -0.58 -22.12 -31.42
CA GLU A 64 -1.68 -23.10 -31.35
C GLU A 64 -1.71 -23.99 -32.60
N ASP A 65 -0.70 -24.85 -32.73
CA ASP A 65 -0.88 -26.20 -33.25
C ASP A 65 -0.23 -27.11 -32.20
N ILE A 66 -0.94 -27.43 -31.11
CA ILE A 66 -0.79 -28.64 -30.28
C ILE A 66 -1.92 -28.61 -29.24
N ASP A 67 -2.85 -29.56 -29.37
CA ASP A 67 -3.86 -29.92 -28.39
C ASP A 67 -3.21 -30.32 -27.07
N ILE A 68 -3.74 -29.79 -25.96
CA ILE A 68 -3.32 -30.14 -24.61
C ILE A 68 -4.11 -31.38 -24.17
N SER A 69 -3.47 -32.52 -24.18
CA SER A 69 -3.84 -33.65 -23.31
C SER A 69 -2.61 -34.16 -22.55
N ASP A 70 -2.64 -33.88 -21.24
CA ASP A 70 -2.15 -34.77 -20.17
C ASP A 70 -0.69 -35.26 -20.19
N GLU A 71 0.29 -34.35 -20.23
CA GLU A 71 1.71 -34.74 -20.04
C GLU A 71 2.51 -33.71 -19.21
N LEU A 72 1.91 -33.18 -18.13
CA LEU A 72 2.55 -32.23 -17.22
C LEU A 72 3.58 -32.87 -16.24
N ASN A 73 4.30 -33.93 -16.64
CA ASN A 73 5.31 -34.57 -15.77
C ASN A 73 6.50 -35.17 -16.54
N LYS A 74 7.04 -34.46 -17.54
CA LYS A 74 8.36 -34.81 -18.09
C LYS A 74 9.29 -33.60 -18.07
N PRO A 75 10.44 -33.66 -17.38
CA PRO A 75 11.45 -32.62 -17.49
C PRO A 75 11.82 -32.48 -18.96
N LEU A 76 11.65 -31.28 -19.52
CA LEU A 76 12.09 -30.98 -20.88
C LEU A 76 13.58 -31.32 -20.99
N PRO A 77 14.02 -31.99 -22.08
CA PRO A 77 15.41 -32.30 -22.26
C PRO A 77 16.23 -31.00 -22.24
N PRO A 78 17.45 -31.00 -21.70
CA PRO A 78 18.31 -29.84 -21.71
C PRO A 78 18.44 -29.36 -23.15
N ILE A 79 17.83 -28.22 -23.45
CA ILE A 79 17.95 -27.59 -24.76
C ILE A 79 19.41 -27.18 -24.84
N ASP A 80 20.18 -27.88 -25.67
CA ASP A 80 21.55 -27.49 -25.97
C ASP A 80 21.50 -26.21 -26.80
N ILE A 81 21.55 -25.09 -26.08
CA ILE A 81 21.37 -23.73 -26.58
C ILE A 81 22.37 -23.47 -27.71
N THR A 82 23.54 -24.10 -27.65
CA THR A 82 24.61 -23.98 -28.66
C THR A 82 24.13 -24.40 -30.05
N LYS A 83 23.46 -25.55 -30.16
CA LYS A 83 22.99 -26.11 -31.42
C LYS A 83 21.85 -25.30 -32.06
N LYS A 84 21.01 -24.68 -31.20
CA LYS A 84 19.95 -23.77 -31.64
C LYS A 84 20.51 -22.42 -32.10
N LEU A 85 21.60 -21.95 -31.48
CA LEU A 85 22.30 -20.74 -31.89
C LEU A 85 23.03 -20.93 -33.24
N GLU A 86 23.70 -22.07 -33.44
CA GLU A 86 24.33 -22.40 -34.73
C GLU A 86 23.30 -22.49 -35.87
N SER A 87 22.11 -23.03 -35.60
CA SER A 87 21.04 -23.13 -36.61
C SER A 87 20.43 -21.77 -36.99
N LEU A 88 20.55 -20.75 -36.11
CA LEU A 88 20.07 -19.39 -36.35
C LEU A 88 21.15 -18.50 -36.99
N GLU A 89 22.42 -18.93 -36.95
CA GLU A 89 23.54 -18.20 -37.52
C GLU A 89 23.59 -18.46 -39.04
N ASN A 90 23.08 -17.50 -39.81
CA ASN A 90 23.11 -17.58 -41.27
C ASN A 90 24.56 -17.46 -41.77
N PRO A 91 25.18 -18.51 -42.34
CA PRO A 91 26.59 -18.52 -42.73
C PRO A 91 26.92 -17.55 -43.88
N ALA A 92 25.90 -17.01 -44.55
CA ALA A 92 26.04 -16.00 -45.59
C ALA A 92 26.01 -14.55 -45.08
N ARG A 93 25.82 -14.31 -43.77
CA ARG A 93 25.89 -12.94 -43.23
C ARG A 93 27.36 -12.55 -43.04
N PRO A 94 27.81 -11.41 -43.58
CA PRO A 94 29.13 -10.89 -43.23
C PRO A 94 29.19 -10.68 -41.71
N PRO A 95 30.36 -10.87 -41.08
CA PRO A 95 30.49 -10.76 -39.63
C PRO A 95 29.88 -9.44 -39.15
N ILE A 96 28.98 -9.50 -38.17
CA ILE A 96 28.46 -8.29 -37.53
C ILE A 96 29.61 -7.72 -36.72
N VAL A 97 30.39 -6.85 -37.35
CA VAL A 97 31.41 -6.11 -36.65
C VAL A 97 30.72 -5.05 -35.81
N MET A 98 30.58 -5.33 -34.52
CA MET A 98 30.09 -4.36 -33.54
C MET A 98 31.18 -3.32 -33.31
N TYR A 99 31.25 -2.35 -34.21
CA TYR A 99 32.16 -1.22 -34.06
C TYR A 99 31.64 -0.28 -32.97
N LYS A 100 32.33 -0.25 -31.81
CA LYS A 100 32.26 0.83 -30.82
C LYS A 100 32.85 2.10 -31.47
N GLN A 101 32.09 2.77 -32.34
CA GLN A 101 32.61 3.90 -33.12
C GLN A 101 31.80 5.17 -32.88
N SER A 102 32.35 6.04 -32.03
CA SER A 102 31.98 7.45 -31.87
C SER A 102 32.11 8.26 -33.17
N SER A 103 32.85 7.75 -34.16
CA SER A 103 33.14 8.40 -35.44
C SER A 103 32.00 8.36 -36.46
N LYS A 104 30.89 7.61 -36.22
CA LYS A 104 29.78 7.52 -37.18
C LYS A 104 29.08 8.86 -37.42
N LEU A 105 28.94 9.72 -36.40
CA LEU A 105 28.31 11.04 -36.54
C LEU A 105 29.14 11.98 -37.43
N ASP A 106 30.47 11.88 -37.35
CA ASP A 106 31.38 12.67 -38.19
C ASP A 106 31.39 12.16 -39.65
N ASN A 107 31.22 10.85 -39.85
CA ASN A 107 31.08 10.25 -41.19
C ASN A 107 29.73 10.60 -41.85
N LEU A 108 28.67 10.77 -41.05
CA LEU A 108 27.37 11.25 -41.52
C LEU A 108 27.39 12.75 -41.87
N ARG A 109 28.43 13.48 -41.45
CA ARG A 109 28.61 14.87 -41.85
C ARG A 109 28.93 14.96 -43.35
N ALA A 110 29.61 13.97 -43.93
CA ALA A 110 29.96 13.99 -45.35
C ALA A 110 28.75 13.66 -46.24
N GLY A 111 28.13 14.69 -46.81
CA GLY A 111 27.06 14.55 -47.82
C GLY A 111 25.67 15.06 -47.41
N LEU A 112 25.55 15.72 -46.25
CA LEU A 112 24.27 16.26 -45.76
C LEU A 112 24.15 17.78 -45.99
N ASN A 113 22.93 18.30 -45.90
CA ASN A 113 22.59 19.72 -46.09
C ASN A 113 23.14 20.57 -44.92
N PRO A 114 23.50 21.87 -45.08
CA PRO A 114 23.85 22.81 -43.99
C PRO A 114 22.99 22.72 -42.72
N VAL A 115 21.68 22.54 -42.86
CA VAL A 115 20.76 22.41 -41.72
C VAL A 115 21.04 21.12 -40.93
N ASP A 116 21.28 20.02 -41.63
CA ASP A 116 21.52 18.72 -41.00
C ASP A 116 22.89 18.66 -40.33
N HIS A 117 23.87 19.42 -40.83
CA HIS A 117 25.15 19.61 -40.16
C HIS A 117 24.99 20.23 -38.76
N GLU A 118 24.08 21.20 -38.62
CA GLU A 118 23.78 21.82 -37.34
C GLU A 118 23.09 20.83 -36.38
N ILE A 119 22.19 20.00 -36.90
CA ILE A 119 21.55 18.93 -36.15
C ILE A 119 22.59 17.93 -35.64
N ILE A 120 23.53 17.50 -36.48
CA ILE A 120 24.63 16.60 -36.07
C ILE A 120 25.48 17.22 -34.97
N ASN A 121 25.83 18.50 -35.09
CA ASN A 121 26.61 19.21 -34.06
C ASN A 121 25.85 19.28 -32.73
N ARG A 122 24.55 19.56 -32.77
CA ARG A 122 23.69 19.59 -31.58
C ARG A 122 23.56 18.21 -30.93
N LEU A 123 23.40 17.16 -31.73
CA LEU A 123 23.34 15.78 -31.24
C LEU A 123 24.68 15.33 -30.62
N LYS A 124 25.81 15.76 -31.20
CA LYS A 124 27.14 15.50 -30.64
C LYS A 124 27.30 16.15 -29.28
N LYS A 125 26.89 17.43 -29.16
CA LYS A 125 26.90 18.18 -27.90
C LYS A 125 26.04 17.53 -26.82
N LEU A 126 24.78 17.19 -27.14
CA LEU A 126 23.88 16.50 -26.19
C LEU A 126 24.46 15.16 -25.71
N LYS A 127 25.07 14.39 -26.62
CA LYS A 127 25.70 13.10 -26.27
C LYS A 127 26.92 13.25 -25.36
N GLU A 128 27.66 14.35 -25.48
CA GLU A 128 28.77 14.66 -24.59
C GLU A 128 28.26 15.10 -23.20
N GLU A 129 27.19 15.89 -23.16
CA GLU A 129 26.50 16.30 -21.92
C GLU A 129 25.88 15.09 -21.17
N ASP A 130 25.19 14.18 -21.87
CA ASP A 130 24.61 12.96 -21.28
C ASP A 130 25.68 12.02 -20.72
N LYS A 131 26.90 12.02 -21.29
CA LYS A 131 28.03 11.24 -20.77
C LYS A 131 28.66 11.86 -19.52
N GLN A 132 28.52 13.17 -19.33
CA GLN A 132 29.04 13.87 -18.15
C GLN A 132 28.17 13.63 -16.91
N LEU A 133 26.91 13.20 -17.10
CA LEU A 133 26.08 12.68 -16.02
C LEU A 133 26.52 11.25 -15.72
N SER A 134 27.56 11.11 -14.89
CA SER A 134 27.90 9.81 -14.32
C SER A 134 26.67 9.26 -13.58
N VAL A 135 26.25 8.05 -13.93
CA VAL A 135 25.22 7.33 -13.16
C VAL A 135 25.66 7.35 -11.70
N PRO A 136 24.84 7.86 -10.77
CA PRO A 136 25.19 7.89 -9.35
C PRO A 136 25.62 6.50 -8.88
N SER A 137 26.67 6.43 -8.07
CA SER A 137 27.13 5.15 -7.52
C SER A 137 26.01 4.49 -6.72
N GLU A 138 25.97 3.16 -6.71
CA GLU A 138 24.94 2.43 -5.95
C GLU A 138 24.89 2.86 -4.48
N ASP A 139 26.04 3.19 -3.88
CA ASP A 139 26.13 3.66 -2.50
C ASP A 139 25.50 5.05 -2.30
N GLU A 140 25.62 5.94 -3.28
CA GLU A 140 24.98 7.25 -3.29
C GLU A 140 23.46 7.11 -3.43
N ILE A 141 23.01 6.17 -4.28
CA ILE A 141 21.60 5.84 -4.44
C ILE A 141 21.03 5.28 -3.13
N ARG A 142 21.72 4.34 -2.48
CA ARG A 142 21.30 3.78 -1.18
C ARG A 142 21.20 4.87 -0.11
N ARG A 143 22.19 5.77 -0.04
CA ARG A 143 22.17 6.91 0.90
C ARG A 143 20.98 7.84 0.66
N ARG A 144 20.71 8.20 -0.59
CA ARG A 144 19.54 9.03 -0.94
C ARG A 144 18.23 8.36 -0.57
N LEU A 145 18.11 7.05 -0.81
CA LEU A 145 16.92 6.28 -0.45
C LEU A 145 16.72 6.20 1.06
N ALA A 146 17.79 6.06 1.85
CA ALA A 146 17.70 6.06 3.31
C ALA A 146 17.19 7.41 3.84
N ILE A 147 17.76 8.52 3.36
CA ILE A 147 17.30 9.88 3.72
C ILE A 147 15.82 10.09 3.37
N LEU A 148 15.37 9.59 2.21
CA LEU A 148 13.96 9.69 1.80
C LEU A 148 13.01 8.81 2.64
N LYS A 149 13.55 7.82 3.35
CA LYS A 149 12.81 6.92 4.23
C LYS A 149 12.88 7.33 5.70
N ASP A 150 13.50 8.47 6.01
CA ASP A 150 13.85 8.89 7.36
C ASP A 150 14.66 7.82 8.12
N GLU A 151 15.44 7.01 7.38
CA GLU A 151 16.36 6.00 7.90
C GLU A 151 17.80 6.53 7.88
N ASP A 152 18.59 6.25 8.93
CA ASP A 152 19.99 6.66 8.99
C ASP A 152 20.82 5.93 7.92
N PRO A 153 21.54 6.67 7.04
CA PRO A 153 22.22 6.08 5.87
C PRO A 153 23.41 5.17 6.23
N ASP A 154 23.92 5.27 7.47
CA ASP A 154 25.02 4.45 7.98
C ASP A 154 24.54 3.13 8.60
N ILE A 155 23.22 2.96 8.76
CA ILE A 155 22.61 1.72 9.27
C ILE A 155 22.23 0.83 8.08
N VAL A 156 23.24 0.31 7.38
CA VAL A 156 23.03 -0.72 6.36
C VAL A 156 22.73 -2.04 7.08
N ASN A 157 21.56 -2.61 6.81
CA ASN A 157 21.21 -4.01 7.12
C ASN A 157 20.95 -4.34 8.60
N ARG A 158 20.02 -3.65 9.26
CA ARG A 158 19.36 -4.26 10.43
C ARG A 158 18.28 -5.22 9.93
N PRO A 159 18.24 -6.48 10.39
CA PRO A 159 17.13 -7.38 10.07
C PRO A 159 15.82 -6.71 10.48
N THR A 160 14.91 -6.56 9.52
CA THR A 160 13.59 -5.91 9.65
C THR A 160 12.64 -6.61 10.63
N HIS A 161 13.10 -7.69 11.27
CA HIS A 161 12.37 -8.44 12.28
C HIS A 161 13.21 -8.48 13.55
N GLN A 162 13.26 -7.36 14.25
CA GLN A 162 13.63 -7.38 15.67
C GLN A 162 12.48 -8.02 16.44
N ILE A 163 12.79 -9.06 17.21
CA ILE A 163 11.83 -9.67 18.12
C ILE A 163 11.51 -8.63 19.20
N ASP A 164 10.22 -8.35 19.40
CA ASP A 164 9.78 -7.36 20.37
C ASP A 164 10.06 -7.83 21.80
N ILE A 165 11.16 -7.33 22.36
CA ILE A 165 11.65 -7.60 23.72
C ILE A 165 10.87 -6.85 24.80
N ARG A 166 9.90 -6.00 24.45
CA ARG A 166 9.09 -5.27 25.43
C ARG A 166 8.24 -6.24 26.26
N THR A 167 8.05 -5.90 27.53
CA THR A 167 7.16 -6.67 28.42
C THR A 167 5.70 -6.53 27.96
N ASN A 168 4.84 -7.47 28.35
CA ASN A 168 3.42 -7.43 27.96
C ASN A 168 2.73 -6.13 28.45
N GLN A 169 3.14 -5.60 29.60
CA GLN A 169 2.62 -4.34 30.14
C GLN A 169 3.06 -3.13 29.31
N GLN A 170 4.33 -3.08 28.87
CA GLN A 170 4.79 -2.01 27.97
C GLN A 170 4.05 -2.06 26.64
N LYS A 171 3.79 -3.25 26.10
CA LYS A 171 3.01 -3.42 24.86
C LYS A 171 1.58 -2.89 25.02
N THR A 172 0.94 -3.12 26.16
CA THR A 172 -0.41 -2.61 26.42
C THR A 172 -0.41 -1.09 26.58
N ASP A 173 0.58 -0.53 27.29
CA ASP A 173 0.70 0.91 27.48
C ASP A 173 0.95 1.64 26.15
N ASP A 174 1.83 1.09 25.30
CA ASP A 174 2.09 1.62 23.97
C ASP A 174 0.85 1.59 23.06
N LEU A 175 0.06 0.50 23.12
CA LEU A 175 -1.20 0.40 22.40
C LEU A 175 -2.22 1.44 22.88
N ILE A 176 -2.32 1.66 24.19
CA ILE A 176 -3.19 2.68 24.78
C ILE A 176 -2.76 4.07 24.31
N ASN A 177 -1.45 4.36 24.33
CA ASN A 177 -0.91 5.63 23.88
C ASN A 177 -1.22 5.89 22.40
N GLU A 178 -1.07 4.88 21.53
CA GLU A 178 -1.44 4.99 20.12
C GLU A 178 -2.92 5.36 19.94
N TYR A 179 -3.82 4.73 20.68
CA TYR A 179 -5.25 5.07 20.66
C TYR A 179 -5.52 6.51 21.12
N LEU A 180 -4.86 6.95 22.19
CA LEU A 180 -5.00 8.31 22.72
C LEU A 180 -4.47 9.36 21.73
N GLU A 181 -3.36 9.10 21.07
CA GLU A 181 -2.81 9.97 20.03
C GLU A 181 -3.76 10.08 18.83
N ARG A 182 -4.32 8.98 18.36
CA ARG A 182 -5.34 9.00 17.28
C ARG A 182 -6.56 9.83 17.66
N ILE A 183 -7.03 9.71 18.89
CA ILE A 183 -8.14 10.54 19.41
C ILE A 183 -7.73 12.01 19.48
N ASN A 184 -6.49 12.32 19.88
CA ASN A 184 -6.00 13.69 19.97
C ASN A 184 -5.86 14.35 18.60
N ILE A 185 -5.37 13.61 17.60
CA ILE A 185 -5.31 14.07 16.20
C ILE A 185 -6.72 14.41 15.70
N ALA A 186 -7.69 13.51 15.89
CA ALA A 186 -9.09 13.74 15.51
C ALA A 186 -9.69 14.99 16.19
N LYS A 187 -9.34 15.27 17.45
CA LYS A 187 -9.75 16.51 18.14
C LYS A 187 -9.05 17.77 17.64
N SER A 188 -7.84 17.64 17.11
CA SER A 188 -7.11 18.77 16.54
C SER A 188 -7.68 19.20 15.18
N ASP A 189 -8.28 18.26 14.44
CA ASP A 189 -8.96 18.53 13.17
C ASP A 189 -10.19 19.44 13.35
N ASP A 190 -10.88 19.38 14.50
CA ASP A 190 -11.99 20.29 14.82
C ASP A 190 -11.56 21.78 14.80
N LYS A 191 -10.33 22.07 15.22
CA LYS A 191 -9.78 23.44 15.21
C LYS A 191 -9.45 23.91 13.79
N THR A 192 -8.93 23.02 12.96
CA THR A 192 -8.66 23.34 11.56
C THR A 192 -9.96 23.54 10.79
N ASP A 193 -10.96 22.70 11.05
CA ASP A 193 -12.29 22.81 10.43
C ASP A 193 -13.01 24.09 10.86
N SER A 194 -12.90 24.48 12.15
CA SER A 194 -13.40 25.77 12.64
C SER A 194 -12.74 26.97 11.96
N ASN A 195 -11.42 26.93 11.73
CA ASN A 195 -10.70 27.99 11.03
C ASN A 195 -11.11 28.08 9.54
N ILE A 196 -11.24 26.93 8.89
CA ILE A 196 -11.69 26.83 7.50
C ILE A 196 -13.12 27.35 7.38
N GLN A 197 -14.01 26.98 8.30
CA GLN A 197 -15.39 27.45 8.33
C GLN A 197 -15.46 28.97 8.49
N ALA A 198 -14.69 29.55 9.42
CA ALA A 198 -14.61 31.01 9.57
C ALA A 198 -14.08 31.72 8.31
N ARG A 199 -13.11 31.12 7.59
CA ARG A 199 -12.65 31.64 6.28
C ARG A 199 -13.74 31.55 5.22
N LEU A 200 -14.52 30.47 5.18
CA LEU A 200 -15.61 30.29 4.23
C LEU A 200 -16.75 31.29 4.47
N ASP A 201 -17.09 31.58 5.73
CA ASP A 201 -18.14 32.55 6.07
C ASP A 201 -17.74 33.97 5.65
N ASN A 202 -16.47 34.34 5.87
CA ASN A 202 -15.91 35.62 5.39
C ASN A 202 -15.93 35.73 3.86
N LEU A 203 -15.64 34.65 3.14
CA LEU A 203 -15.69 34.62 1.67
C LEU A 203 -17.12 34.66 1.13
N ARG A 204 -18.09 34.12 1.87
CA ARG A 204 -19.52 34.17 1.52
C ARG A 204 -20.17 35.51 1.86
N GLY A 205 -19.46 36.42 2.52
CA GLY A 205 -20.00 37.72 2.95
C GLY A 205 -21.07 37.58 4.04
N VAL A 206 -21.07 36.48 4.78
CA VAL A 206 -21.99 36.23 5.88
C VAL A 206 -21.37 36.81 7.15
N ASP A 207 -21.86 37.97 7.60
CA ASP A 207 -21.58 38.47 8.94
C ASP A 207 -22.25 37.51 9.96
N SER A 208 -21.49 36.56 10.52
CA SER A 208 -21.98 35.63 11.56
C SER A 208 -22.52 36.33 12.82
N SER A 209 -22.32 37.64 12.97
CA SER A 209 -22.92 38.46 14.04
C SER A 209 -24.42 38.75 13.85
N LYS A 210 -24.99 38.55 12.65
CA LYS A 210 -26.40 38.83 12.36
C LYS A 210 -27.31 37.61 12.42
N TYR A 211 -26.77 36.39 12.32
CA TYR A 211 -27.55 35.14 12.23
C TYR A 211 -27.56 34.31 13.52
N ALA A 212 -26.92 34.76 14.60
CA ALA A 212 -26.93 34.09 15.91
C ALA A 212 -28.31 34.04 16.62
N LYS A 213 -29.41 34.49 15.98
CA LYS A 213 -30.77 34.51 16.56
C LYS A 213 -31.81 33.65 15.81
N GLN A 214 -31.42 32.88 14.80
CA GLN A 214 -32.31 31.85 14.24
C GLN A 214 -31.70 30.48 14.51
N SER A 215 -31.97 30.04 15.74
CA SER A 215 -32.15 28.64 16.11
C SER A 215 -32.75 27.83 14.96
N ILE A 216 -31.93 26.95 14.39
CA ILE A 216 -32.41 25.64 13.94
C ILE A 216 -32.09 24.72 15.10
N SER A 217 -33.06 24.61 16.00
CA SER A 217 -33.21 23.43 16.83
C SER A 217 -33.48 22.23 15.92
N ASP A 218 -33.12 21.05 16.42
CA ASP A 218 -33.64 19.74 16.00
C ASP A 218 -32.98 19.06 14.79
N ILE A 219 -31.69 18.73 14.92
CA ILE A 219 -31.23 17.37 14.59
C ILE A 219 -30.25 16.92 15.69
N GLU A 220 -30.77 16.26 16.71
CA GLU A 220 -29.99 15.42 17.60
C GLU A 220 -29.42 14.26 16.77
N ILE A 221 -28.15 14.36 16.37
CA ILE A 221 -27.36 13.17 16.01
C ILE A 221 -26.67 12.74 17.30
N ASP A 222 -27.47 12.08 18.12
CA ASP A 222 -27.11 11.61 19.44
C ASP A 222 -27.42 10.11 19.44
N ASP A 223 -26.43 9.24 19.28
CA ASP A 223 -26.64 7.82 19.57
C ASP A 223 -25.36 7.07 19.95
N ASP A 224 -24.17 7.41 19.41
CA ASP A 224 -22.96 6.63 19.72
C ASP A 224 -22.03 7.31 20.73
N VAL A 225 -21.58 8.54 20.47
CA VAL A 225 -20.53 9.19 21.29
C VAL A 225 -21.04 9.56 22.68
N THR A 226 -22.28 10.02 22.78
CA THR A 226 -22.92 10.38 24.06
C THR A 226 -23.36 9.15 24.84
N ALA A 227 -23.80 8.08 24.17
CA ALA A 227 -24.03 6.78 24.79
C ALA A 227 -22.74 6.21 25.39
N VAL A 228 -21.63 6.24 24.65
CA VAL A 228 -20.31 5.82 25.15
C VAL A 228 -19.89 6.65 26.36
N ASN A 229 -20.03 7.98 26.30
CA ASN A 229 -19.72 8.85 27.43
C ASN A 229 -20.61 8.58 28.66
N LYS A 230 -21.88 8.21 28.46
CA LYS A 230 -22.81 7.84 29.53
C LYS A 230 -22.42 6.49 30.17
N ILE A 231 -21.98 5.53 29.35
CA ILE A 231 -21.49 4.22 29.81
C ILE A 231 -20.21 4.39 30.63
N ILE A 232 -19.25 5.19 30.15
CA ILE A 232 -17.99 5.47 30.87
C ILE A 232 -18.28 6.13 32.23
N LYS A 233 -19.17 7.13 32.26
CA LYS A 233 -19.58 7.78 33.52
C LYS A 233 -20.24 6.81 34.49
N LYS A 234 -21.06 5.88 33.99
CA LYS A 234 -21.70 4.86 34.81
C LYS A 234 -20.69 3.87 35.39
N ALA A 235 -19.75 3.39 34.57
CA ALA A 235 -18.68 2.46 35.01
C ALA A 235 -17.76 3.10 36.06
N LEU A 236 -17.40 4.38 35.89
CA LEU A 236 -16.60 5.11 36.88
C LEU A 236 -17.35 5.32 38.21
N ALA A 237 -18.66 5.57 38.15
CA ALA A 237 -19.48 5.69 39.36
C ALA A 237 -19.64 4.34 40.08
N GLU A 238 -19.78 3.24 39.33
CA GLU A 238 -19.89 1.89 39.87
C GLU A 238 -18.60 1.43 40.54
N ALA A 239 -17.44 1.64 39.90
CA ALA A 239 -16.13 1.36 40.51
C ALA A 239 -15.87 2.19 41.79
N ALA A 240 -16.36 3.44 41.83
CA ALA A 240 -16.26 4.27 43.03
C ALA A 240 -17.16 3.80 44.18
N LEU A 241 -18.32 3.21 43.87
CA LEU A 241 -19.21 2.61 44.85
C LEU A 241 -18.66 1.26 45.33
N GLU A 242 -18.15 0.43 44.42
CA GLU A 242 -17.51 -0.85 44.77
C GLU A 242 -16.29 -0.66 45.66
N LYS A 243 -15.52 0.42 45.47
CA LYS A 243 -14.45 0.77 46.41
C LYS A 243 -14.97 1.13 47.80
N LYS A 244 -16.07 1.88 47.89
CA LYS A 244 -16.67 2.28 49.18
C LYS A 244 -17.32 1.12 49.93
N TYR A 245 -18.06 0.28 49.22
CA TYR A 245 -18.84 -0.82 49.82
C TYR A 245 -18.08 -2.16 49.83
N GLY A 246 -17.06 -2.32 48.99
CA GLY A 246 -16.16 -3.48 49.02
C GLY A 246 -15.14 -3.43 50.17
N GLU A 247 -14.83 -2.23 50.69
CA GLU A 247 -14.14 -2.08 51.97
C GLU A 247 -15.05 -2.47 53.14
N GLU A 248 -16.34 -2.10 53.11
CA GLU A 248 -17.30 -2.42 54.19
C GLU A 248 -17.62 -3.93 54.32
N ILE A 249 -17.57 -4.72 53.24
CA ILE A 249 -17.78 -6.19 53.29
C ILE A 249 -16.54 -6.93 53.83
N ARG A 250 -15.35 -6.32 53.77
CA ARG A 250 -14.12 -6.96 54.23
C ARG A 250 -13.95 -6.92 55.76
N ASP A 251 -14.67 -6.01 56.42
CA ASP A 251 -14.57 -5.78 57.86
C ASP A 251 -15.59 -6.58 58.71
N GLU A 252 -16.51 -7.34 58.10
CA GLU A 252 -17.58 -8.07 58.83
C GLU A 252 -17.41 -9.61 58.85
N PHE A 253 -16.26 -10.13 58.39
CA PHE A 253 -15.92 -11.57 58.46
C PHE A 253 -14.57 -11.85 59.16
N GLU A 254 -14.22 -11.05 60.17
CA GLU A 254 -13.25 -11.49 61.18
C GLU A 254 -14.00 -12.27 62.27
N ASP A 255 -14.20 -13.57 62.05
CA ASP A 255 -14.52 -14.49 63.14
C ASP A 255 -13.24 -14.76 63.96
N PRO A 256 -13.28 -14.50 65.29
CA PRO A 256 -12.19 -14.77 66.23
C PRO A 256 -12.28 -16.21 66.78
N ASP A 257 -11.19 -16.66 67.42
CA ASP A 257 -11.02 -17.92 68.18
C ASP A 257 -10.65 -19.16 67.33
N SER A 258 -9.66 -20.00 67.66
CA SER A 258 -8.76 -20.10 68.81
C SER A 258 -7.68 -21.15 68.51
N ASP A 259 -6.44 -20.81 68.86
CA ASP A 259 -5.33 -21.59 69.44
C ASP A 259 -5.04 -23.09 69.10
N LEU A 260 -3.72 -23.32 69.09
CA LEU A 260 -2.98 -24.56 69.40
C LEU A 260 -2.96 -25.66 68.34
N PHE A 261 -1.80 -25.84 67.69
CA PHE A 261 -0.79 -26.81 68.14
C PHE A 261 0.53 -26.60 67.38
N ASP A 262 1.55 -26.23 68.13
CA ASP A 262 2.97 -26.42 67.83
C ASP A 262 3.31 -27.90 68.03
N THR A 263 4.06 -28.53 67.10
CA THR A 263 5.16 -29.48 67.36
C THR A 263 5.65 -30.21 66.10
N GLY A 264 6.99 -30.26 65.93
CA GLY A 264 7.78 -31.29 65.21
C GLY A 264 7.85 -31.12 63.69
N ASP A 265 8.94 -30.68 63.06
CA ASP A 265 10.32 -31.20 63.03
C ASP A 265 10.46 -32.70 62.70
N GLU A 266 11.47 -32.94 61.86
CA GLU A 266 12.10 -34.19 61.41
C GLU A 266 11.56 -34.92 60.16
N HIS A 267 12.43 -34.88 59.12
CA HIS A 267 13.02 -35.99 58.34
C HIS A 267 12.11 -37.14 57.84
N SER A 268 12.39 -37.88 56.77
CA SER A 268 13.24 -37.83 55.57
C SER A 268 12.73 -39.02 54.71
N ASP A 269 13.13 -39.02 53.44
CA ASP A 269 13.31 -40.20 52.59
C ASP A 269 12.14 -40.86 51.81
N ASP A 270 12.37 -40.89 50.49
CA ASP A 270 12.26 -42.00 49.55
C ASP A 270 10.99 -42.86 49.51
N SER A 271 10.33 -42.87 48.35
CA SER A 271 10.49 -43.97 47.37
C SER A 271 9.54 -43.83 46.17
N SER A 272 10.15 -43.76 44.98
CA SER A 272 9.89 -44.58 43.79
C SER A 272 8.49 -45.13 43.52
N SER A 273 7.91 -44.81 42.36
CA SER A 273 7.45 -45.76 41.30
C SER A 273 6.61 -45.00 40.24
N SER A 274 7.05 -45.00 38.97
CA SER A 274 6.47 -45.80 37.86
C SER A 274 5.11 -45.25 37.40
N SER A 275 4.83 -44.91 36.14
CA SER A 275 5.04 -45.66 34.90
C SER A 275 4.47 -44.86 33.72
N THR A 276 5.02 -45.08 32.52
CA THR A 276 4.41 -45.22 31.17
C THR A 276 3.00 -44.63 30.94
N GLU A 277 2.68 -43.95 29.84
CA GLU A 277 2.98 -44.19 28.41
C GLU A 277 3.11 -42.88 27.62
#